data_AF-A0A935SLX8-F1
#
_entry.id   AF-A0A935SLX8-F1
#
_cell.length_a   1.000
_cell.length_b   1.000
_cell.length_c   1.000
_cell.angle_alpha   90.00
_cell.angle_beta   90.00
_cell.angle_gamma   90.00
#
_symmetry.space_group_name_H-M   'P 1'
#
loop_
_entity.id
_entity.type
_entity.pdbx_description
1 polymer ?
#
loop_
_entity_poly.entity_id
_entity_poly.type
_entity_poly.pdbx_seq_one_letter_code
_entity_poly.pdbx_strand_id
1 'polypeptide(L)'
;MIKNFGVKTGGDFGGLKGSINFNPANLSSSSFSVSVDAKTIDTDNSSRDEHLKEDEYLDVVKYPVITMKSTKITTSTVAGRYYMFANLTIKALPNL
;
A
#
# COMPACT_ATOMS: atom_id res chain seq x y z
N MET A 1 -1.00 -10.05 -8.99
CA MET A 1 -1.59 -9.20 -10.04
C MET A 1 -3.03 -9.61 -10.24
N ILE A 2 -3.94 -8.65 -10.40
CA ILE A 2 -5.36 -8.89 -10.64
C ILE A 2 -5.56 -9.15 -12.14
N LYS A 3 -6.44 -10.09 -12.48
CA LYS A 3 -6.83 -10.39 -13.86
C LYS A 3 -8.34 -10.20 -14.01
N ASN A 4 -8.77 -9.62 -15.12
CA ASN A 4 -10.16 -9.56 -15.55
C ASN A 4 -10.32 -10.33 -16.86
N PHE A 5 -11.09 -11.42 -16.86
CA PHE A 5 -11.25 -12.32 -18.01
C PHE A 5 -9.92 -12.75 -18.68
N GLY A 6 -8.90 -13.04 -17.86
CA GLY A 6 -7.58 -13.45 -18.34
C GLY A 6 -6.64 -12.30 -18.73
N VAL A 7 -7.16 -11.07 -18.86
CA VAL A 7 -6.37 -9.87 -19.14
C VAL A 7 -5.81 -9.29 -17.84
N LYS A 8 -4.54 -8.90 -17.83
CA LYS A 8 -3.92 -8.24 -16.67
C LYS A 8 -4.56 -6.87 -16.49
N THR A 9 -4.88 -6.53 -15.25
CA THR A 9 -5.37 -5.18 -14.94
C THR A 9 -4.47 -4.55 -13.89
N GLY A 10 -3.92 -3.39 -14.22
CA GLY A 10 -3.12 -2.57 -13.34
C GLY A 10 -3.98 -1.60 -12.54
N GLY A 11 -3.29 -0.81 -11.73
CA GLY A 11 -3.84 0.33 -11.02
C GLY A 11 -2.86 0.78 -9.95
N ASP A 12 -2.94 2.06 -9.62
CA ASP A 12 -2.12 2.69 -8.61
C ASP A 12 -2.90 3.71 -7.81
N PHE A 13 -2.24 4.26 -6.79
CA PHE A 13 -2.78 5.34 -5.98
C PHE A 13 -1.84 6.54 -6.07
N GLY A 14 -2.39 7.70 -6.41
CA GLY A 14 -1.66 8.96 -6.41
C GLY A 14 -1.39 9.55 -5.02
N GLY A 15 -0.40 10.44 -4.93
CA GLY A 15 -0.24 11.32 -3.75
C GLY A 15 0.20 10.62 -2.47
N LEU A 16 0.98 9.54 -2.57
CA LEU A 16 1.60 8.84 -1.44
C LEU A 16 2.34 9.83 -0.52
N LYS A 17 2.07 9.73 0.78
CA LYS A 17 2.72 10.53 1.84
C LYS A 17 3.36 9.59 2.84
N GLY A 18 4.47 9.99 3.43
CA GLY A 18 5.08 9.18 4.47
C GLY A 18 6.39 9.72 5.00
N SER A 19 6.90 9.02 6.01
CA SER A 19 8.22 9.22 6.58
C SER A 19 9.02 7.93 6.47
N ILE A 20 10.26 8.07 6.02
CA ILE A 20 11.21 6.97 5.84
C ILE A 20 12.47 7.32 6.62
N ASN A 21 12.80 6.48 7.60
CA ASN A 21 14.11 6.45 8.23
C ASN A 21 14.77 5.14 7.84
N PHE A 22 15.86 5.19 7.09
CA PHE A 22 16.57 3.99 6.65
C PHE A 22 18.04 4.08 7.02
N ASN A 23 18.50 3.12 7.82
CA ASN A 23 19.87 3.01 8.28
C ASN A 23 20.39 1.60 7.94
N PRO A 24 21.14 1.44 6.84
CA PRO A 24 21.65 0.13 6.43
C PRO A 24 22.70 -0.44 7.39
N ALA A 25 23.34 0.41 8.21
CA ALA A 25 24.27 -0.04 9.25
C ALA A 25 23.53 -0.51 10.52
N ASN A 26 22.28 -0.09 10.73
CA ASN A 26 21.43 -0.54 11.84
C ASN A 26 19.95 -0.62 11.42
N LEU A 27 19.57 -1.76 10.83
CA LEU A 27 18.21 -1.98 10.33
C LEU A 27 17.13 -1.94 11.42
N SER A 28 17.48 -2.26 12.66
CA SER A 28 16.53 -2.20 13.78
C SER A 28 16.07 -0.77 14.11
N SER A 29 16.87 0.24 13.74
CA SER A 29 16.52 1.66 13.87
C SER A 29 15.72 2.19 12.67
N SER A 30 15.59 1.40 11.61
CA SER A 30 14.89 1.81 10.40
C SER A 30 13.37 1.70 10.58
N SER A 31 12.63 2.62 9.96
CA SER A 31 11.18 2.66 10.03
C SER A 31 10.58 3.27 8.76
N PHE A 32 9.50 2.69 8.27
CA PHE A 32 8.70 3.20 7.17
C PHE A 32 7.26 3.38 7.65
N SER A 33 6.72 4.58 7.46
CA SER A 33 5.32 4.89 7.76
C SER A 33 4.75 5.64 6.58
N VAL A 34 3.84 5.00 5.86
CA VAL A 34 3.30 5.46 4.59
C VAL A 34 1.78 5.48 4.65
N SER A 35 1.17 6.46 3.99
CA SER A 35 -0.27 6.59 3.82
C SER A 35 -0.60 7.08 2.43
N VAL A 36 -1.78 6.70 1.93
CA VAL A 36 -2.32 7.22 0.69
C VAL A 36 -3.82 7.45 0.82
N ASP A 37 -4.35 8.43 0.08
CA ASP A 37 -5.78 8.67 0.00
C ASP A 37 -6.41 7.60 -0.91
N ALA A 38 -7.35 6.81 -0.38
CA ALA A 38 -7.98 5.74 -1.12
C ALA A 38 -8.79 6.25 -2.34
N LYS A 39 -9.19 7.54 -2.33
CA LYS A 39 -9.92 8.17 -3.44
C LYS A 39 -9.08 8.37 -4.69
N THR A 40 -7.76 8.30 -4.58
CA THR A 40 -6.83 8.46 -5.71
C THR A 40 -6.55 7.14 -6.44
N ILE A 41 -7.35 6.09 -6.19
CA ILE A 41 -7.31 4.88 -7.02
C ILE A 41 -7.56 5.25 -8.48
N ASP A 42 -6.65 4.79 -9.32
CA ASP A 42 -6.70 4.92 -10.78
C ASP A 42 -6.36 3.57 -11.40
N THR A 43 -7.24 3.07 -12.26
CA THR A 43 -7.06 1.82 -13.00
C THR A 43 -7.09 2.04 -14.51
N ASP A 44 -6.88 3.29 -14.96
CA ASP A 44 -7.10 3.77 -16.32
C ASP A 44 -8.55 3.54 -16.82
N ASN A 45 -9.50 3.41 -15.89
CA ASN A 45 -10.91 3.14 -16.18
C ASN A 45 -11.80 3.83 -15.14
N SER A 46 -12.35 4.99 -15.50
CA SER A 46 -13.12 5.83 -14.59
C SER A 46 -14.31 5.12 -13.94
N SER A 47 -15.07 4.31 -14.69
CA SER A 47 -16.22 3.57 -14.13
C SER A 47 -15.78 2.50 -13.14
N ARG A 48 -14.63 1.87 -13.37
CA ARG A 48 -14.06 0.93 -12.41
C ARG A 48 -13.56 1.65 -11.16
N ASP A 49 -12.94 2.81 -11.33
CA ASP A 49 -12.43 3.61 -10.21
C ASP A 49 -13.56 4.14 -9.33
N GLU A 50 -14.66 4.56 -9.95
CA GLU A 50 -15.91 4.89 -9.25
C GLU A 50 -16.42 3.70 -8.44
N HIS A 51 -16.54 2.52 -9.07
CA HIS A 51 -17.02 1.32 -8.37
C HIS A 51 -16.10 0.87 -7.23
N LEU A 52 -14.77 0.94 -7.41
CA LEU A 52 -13.79 0.59 -6.37
C LEU A 52 -13.85 1.51 -5.15
N LYS A 53 -14.40 2.72 -5.28
CA LYS A 53 -14.56 3.67 -4.18
C LYS A 53 -15.74 3.36 -3.27
N GLU A 54 -16.72 2.61 -3.76
CA GLU A 54 -17.96 2.28 -3.05
C GLU A 54 -17.75 1.31 -1.87
N ASP A 55 -18.80 1.15 -1.07
CA ASP A 55 -18.81 0.44 0.20
C ASP A 55 -18.46 -1.06 0.09
N GLU A 56 -18.81 -1.70 -1.02
CA GLU A 56 -18.46 -3.09 -1.33
C GLU A 56 -16.93 -3.27 -1.44
N TYR A 57 -16.21 -2.26 -1.92
CA TYR A 57 -14.76 -2.29 -2.14
C TYR A 57 -14.01 -1.46 -1.12
N LEU A 58 -13.46 -0.30 -1.47
CA LEU A 58 -12.59 0.47 -0.58
C LEU A 58 -13.38 1.28 0.46
N ASP A 59 -14.66 1.55 0.23
CA ASP A 59 -15.52 2.37 1.10
C ASP A 59 -14.81 3.68 1.49
N VAL A 60 -14.44 4.48 0.49
CA VAL A 60 -13.53 5.64 0.68
C VAL A 60 -14.18 6.80 1.44
N VAL A 61 -15.51 6.77 1.58
CA VAL A 61 -16.24 7.72 2.42
C VAL A 61 -15.98 7.40 3.89
N LYS A 62 -16.03 6.12 4.28
CA LYS A 62 -15.81 5.69 5.65
C LYS A 62 -14.32 5.49 5.99
N TYR A 63 -13.53 5.03 5.02
CA TYR A 63 -12.11 4.72 5.18
C TYR A 63 -11.26 5.43 4.10
N PRO A 64 -11.10 6.76 4.21
CA PRO A 64 -10.43 7.55 3.17
C PRO A 64 -8.93 7.30 3.07
N VAL A 65 -8.30 6.61 4.03
CA VAL A 65 -6.84 6.46 4.10
C VAL A 65 -6.45 5.00 4.20
N ILE A 66 -5.52 4.59 3.33
CA ILE A 66 -4.79 3.33 3.43
C ILE A 66 -3.44 3.62 4.07
N THR A 67 -3.00 2.79 5.02
CA THR A 67 -1.72 2.98 5.72
C THR A 67 -0.87 1.72 5.71
N MET A 68 0.45 1.90 5.64
CA MET A 68 1.44 0.85 5.81
C MET A 68 2.50 1.30 6.82
N LYS A 69 2.72 0.49 7.86
CA LYS A 69 3.73 0.77 8.89
C LYS A 69 4.66 -0.43 9.08
N SER A 70 5.96 -0.23 8.90
CA SER A 70 6.95 -1.28 9.09
C SER A 70 6.97 -1.78 10.53
N THR A 71 7.07 -3.09 10.70
CA THR A 71 7.28 -3.76 11.99
C THR A 71 8.68 -4.34 12.12
N LYS A 72 9.32 -4.69 10.99
CA LYS A 72 10.68 -5.23 10.97
C LYS A 72 11.32 -5.01 9.60
N ILE A 73 12.61 -4.70 9.59
CA ILE A 73 13.41 -4.66 8.36
C ILE A 73 14.62 -5.58 8.55
N THR A 74 14.89 -6.42 7.56
CA THR A 74 16.01 -7.38 7.60
C THR A 74 16.77 -7.39 6.29
N THR A 75 18.01 -7.88 6.33
CA THR A 75 18.76 -8.19 5.11
C THR A 75 18.10 -9.33 4.33
N SER A 76 18.25 -9.31 3.02
CA SER A 76 17.99 -10.46 2.15
C SER A 76 19.26 -11.30 1.97
N THR A 77 19.13 -12.46 1.32
CA THR A 77 20.27 -13.27 0.84
C THR A 77 20.96 -12.63 -0.37
N VAL A 78 20.33 -11.64 -1.02
CA VAL A 78 20.90 -10.88 -2.13
C VAL A 78 21.43 -9.54 -1.62
N ALA A 79 22.71 -9.26 -1.90
CA ALA A 79 23.35 -8.00 -1.52
C ALA A 79 22.57 -6.78 -2.04
N GLY A 80 22.42 -5.77 -1.18
CA GLY A 80 21.66 -4.56 -1.50
C GLY A 80 20.13 -4.72 -1.48
N ARG A 81 19.60 -5.89 -1.14
CA ARG A 81 18.16 -6.11 -0.96
C ARG A 81 17.80 -6.30 0.52
N TYR A 82 16.64 -5.78 0.88
CA TYR A 82 16.09 -5.85 2.22
C TYR A 82 14.65 -6.38 2.17
N TYR A 83 14.26 -7.08 3.22
CA TYR A 83 12.85 -7.41 3.46
C TYR A 83 12.28 -6.39 4.44
N MET A 84 11.10 -5.86 4.12
CA MET A 84 10.29 -5.08 5.05
C MET A 84 9.03 -5.89 5.38
N PHE A 85 8.82 -6.12 6.66
CA PHE A 85 7.57 -6.60 7.21
C PHE A 85 6.81 -5.38 7.69
N ALA A 86 5.51 -5.33 7.42
CA ALA A 86 4.69 -4.18 7.74
C ALA A 86 3.25 -4.59 8.05
N ASN A 87 2.58 -3.78 8.85
CA ASN A 87 1.14 -3.84 8.99
C ASN A 87 0.52 -2.95 7.91
N LEU A 88 -0.23 -3.56 7.01
CA LEU A 88 -1.07 -2.87 6.05
C LEU A 88 -2.48 -2.71 6.65
N THR A 89 -3.09 -1.55 6.46
CA THR A 89 -4.47 -1.28 6.89
C THR A 89 -5.28 -0.74 5.73
N ILE A 90 -6.35 -1.46 5.40
CA ILE A 90 -7.36 -1.11 4.38
C ILE A 90 -8.74 -1.32 5.02
N LYS A 91 -9.68 -0.39 4.88
CA LYS A 91 -11.00 -0.43 5.56
C LYS A 91 -10.96 -0.65 7.08
N ALA A 92 -9.95 -0.10 7.76
CA ALA A 92 -9.68 -0.37 9.17
C ALA A 92 -9.39 -1.84 9.54
N LEU A 93 -9.15 -2.72 8.56
CA LEU A 93 -8.69 -4.09 8.77
C LEU A 93 -7.15 -4.08 8.87
N PRO A 94 -6.56 -4.35 10.05
CA PRO A 94 -5.11 -4.42 10.17
C PRO A 94 -4.57 -5.76 9.67
N ASN A 95 -3.34 -5.76 9.17
CA ASN A 95 -2.52 -6.93 8.84
C ASN A 95 -3.02 -7.74 7.62
N LEU A 96 -3.48 -7.06 6.58
CA LEU A 96 -3.58 -7.67 5.24
C LEU A 96 -2.21 -8.01 4.65
#